data_AF-R9JQI4-F1
#
_entry.id   AF-R9JQI4-F1
#
_cell.length_a   1.000
_cell.length_b   1.000
_cell.length_c   1.000
_cell.angle_alpha   90.00
_cell.angle_beta   90.00
_cell.angle_gamma   90.00
#
_symmetry.space_group_name_H-M   'P 1'
#
loop_
_entity.id
_entity.type
_entity.pdbx_description
1 polymer ?
#
loop_
_entity_poly.entity_id
_entity_poly.type
_entity_poly.pdbx_seq_one_letter_code
_entity_poly.pdbx_strand_id
1 'polypeptide(L)' 'MSKPEISSKFDVDDIRKVREYNSLRHIHMAPKEIIAETQAGAEKLMQMLEQRKAI' A
#
# COMPACT_ATOMS: atom_id res chain seq x y z
N MET A 1 -10.58 -9.97 -5.90
CA MET A 1 -9.16 -10.35 -6.04
C MET A 1 -8.59 -10.71 -4.69
N SER A 2 -7.78 -11.75 -4.63
CA SER A 2 -7.04 -12.11 -3.41
C SER A 2 -5.92 -11.10 -3.17
N LYS A 3 -5.59 -10.83 -1.90
CA LYS A 3 -4.43 -10.01 -1.56
C LYS A 3 -3.17 -10.65 -2.14
N PRO A 4 -2.25 -9.87 -2.75
CA PRO A 4 -1.04 -10.43 -3.31
C PRO A 4 -0.14 -10.98 -2.20
N GLU A 5 0.47 -12.13 -2.46
CA GLU A 5 1.55 -12.64 -1.63
C GLU A 5 2.84 -11.86 -1.92
N ILE A 6 3.35 -11.23 -0.87
CA ILE A 6 4.53 -10.37 -0.89
C ILE A 6 5.71 -11.16 -0.32
N SER A 7 6.80 -11.24 -1.07
CA SER A 7 8.00 -11.92 -0.62
C SER A 7 8.67 -11.19 0.54
N SER A 8 9.45 -11.91 1.35
CA SER A 8 10.23 -11.32 2.44
C SER A 8 11.34 -10.39 1.95
N LYS A 9 11.73 -10.47 0.67
CA LYS A 9 12.77 -9.62 0.06
C LYS A 9 12.24 -8.25 -0.38
N PHE A 10 10.92 -8.15 -0.58
CA PHE A 10 10.23 -6.94 -1.04
C PHE A 10 10.90 -6.29 -2.25
N ASP A 11 10.93 -7.00 -3.36
CA ASP A 11 11.60 -6.57 -4.58
C ASP A 11 10.66 -5.86 -5.59
N VAL A 12 11.17 -5.60 -6.79
CA VAL A 12 10.42 -4.89 -7.84
C VAL A 12 9.17 -5.64 -8.27
N ASP A 13 9.19 -6.98 -8.25
CA ASP A 13 8.02 -7.77 -8.64
C ASP A 13 6.94 -7.71 -7.55
N ASP A 14 7.33 -7.67 -6.27
CA ASP A 14 6.39 -7.43 -5.17
C ASP A 14 5.73 -6.05 -5.28
N ILE A 15 6.49 -5.01 -5.62
CA ILE A 15 5.96 -3.66 -5.88
C ILE A 15 4.94 -3.71 -7.03
N ARG A 16 5.25 -4.44 -8.11
CA ARG A 16 4.34 -4.59 -9.26
C ARG A 16 3.02 -5.25 -8.83
N LYS A 17 3.07 -6.36 -8.09
CA LYS A 17 1.87 -7.07 -7.58
C LYS A 17 0.96 -6.16 -6.75
N VAL A 18 1.55 -5.35 -5.86
CA VAL A 18 0.79 -4.39 -5.04
C VAL A 18 0.11 -3.34 -5.90
N ARG A 19 0.83 -2.77 -6.88
CA ARG A 19 0.27 -1.76 -7.79
C ARG A 19 -0.87 -2.31 -8.63
N GLU A 20 -0.70 -3.51 -9.15
CA GLU A 20 -1.72 -4.19 -9.95
C GLU A 20 -2.97 -4.48 -9.11
N TYR A 21 -2.80 -5.06 -7.92
CA TYR A 21 -3.88 -5.28 -6.96
C TYR A 21 -4.64 -3.97 -6.61
N ASN A 22 -3.91 -2.88 -6.34
CA ASN A 22 -4.51 -1.59 -6.05
C ASN A 22 -5.27 -1.04 -7.26
N SER A 23 -4.68 -1.08 -8.45
CA SER A 23 -5.35 -0.62 -9.67
C SER A 23 -6.67 -1.35 -9.93
N LEU A 24 -6.69 -2.66 -9.68
CA LEU A 24 -7.87 -3.49 -9.90
C LEU A 24 -8.95 -3.22 -8.84
N ARG A 25 -8.56 -2.90 -7.60
CA ARG A 25 -9.49 -2.45 -6.57
C ARG A 25 -10.06 -1.06 -6.82
N HIS A 26 -9.25 -0.19 -7.40
CA HIS A 26 -9.60 1.20 -7.65
C HIS A 26 -10.50 1.39 -8.88
N ILE A 27 -10.74 0.34 -9.68
CA ILE A 27 -11.47 0.44 -10.96
C ILE A 27 -12.90 0.99 -10.83
N HIS A 28 -13.50 0.86 -9.65
CA HIS A 28 -14.84 1.37 -9.34
C HIS A 28 -14.84 2.47 -8.26
N MET A 29 -13.66 2.95 -7.85
CA MET A 29 -13.52 3.98 -6.83
C MET A 29 -13.41 5.36 -7.46
N ALA A 30 -13.99 6.35 -6.80
CA ALA A 30 -13.77 7.73 -7.17
C ALA A 30 -12.33 8.16 -6.83
N PRO A 31 -11.71 9.09 -7.57
CA PRO A 31 -10.37 9.58 -7.28
C PRO A 31 -10.16 10.04 -5.83
N LYS A 32 -11.18 10.65 -5.21
CA LYS A 32 -11.13 11.09 -3.81
C LYS A 32 -11.01 9.92 -2.83
N GLU A 33 -11.66 8.80 -3.11
CA GLU A 33 -11.62 7.59 -2.29
C GLU A 33 -10.24 6.91 -2.39
N ILE A 34 -9.68 6.86 -3.59
CA ILE A 34 -8.32 6.36 -3.85
C ILE A 34 -7.28 7.16 -3.06
N ILE A 35 -7.39 8.49 -3.07
CA ILE A 35 -6.49 9.37 -2.33
C ILE A 35 -6.61 9.13 -0.83
N ALA A 36 -7.83 9.07 -0.31
CA ALA A 36 -8.07 8.83 1.12
C ALA A 36 -7.52 7.47 1.57
N GLU A 37 -7.73 6.41 0.80
CA GLU A 37 -7.17 5.08 1.09
C GLU A 37 -5.64 5.09 1.08
N THR A 38 -5.04 5.75 0.09
CA THR A 38 -3.58 5.87 -0.02
C THR A 38 -2.98 6.63 1.17
N GLN A 39 -3.62 7.72 1.58
CA GLN A 39 -3.20 8.52 2.74
C GLN A 39 -3.29 7.71 4.04
N ALA A 40 -4.39 6.98 4.26
CA ALA A 40 -4.55 6.13 5.44
C ALA A 40 -3.48 5.04 5.52
N GLY A 41 -3.12 4.44 4.37
CA GLY A 41 -2.02 3.48 4.29
C GLY A 41 -0.66 4.10 4.62
N ALA A 42 -0.39 5.30 4.09
CA ALA A 42 0.85 6.03 4.34
C ALA A 42 1.00 6.46 5.80
N GLU A 43 -0.08 6.92 6.44
CA GLU A 43 -0.07 7.34 7.84
C GLU A 43 0.40 6.23 8.77
N LYS A 44 -0.09 5.00 8.58
CA LYS A 44 0.33 3.84 9.35
C LYS A 44 1.84 3.55 9.20
N LEU A 45 2.36 3.68 7.97
CA LEU A 45 3.79 3.52 7.71
C LEU A 45 4.62 4.60 8.42
N MET A 46 4.17 5.86 8.34
CA MET A 46 4.84 6.99 8.99
C MET A 46 4.90 6.83 10.50
N GLN A 47 3.80 6.44 11.15
CA GLN A 47 3.77 6.15 12.59
C GLN A 47 4.78 5.04 12.97
N MET A 48 4.87 3.97 12.18
CA MET A 48 5.86 2.91 12.42
C MET A 48 7.31 3.40 12.27
N LEU A 49 7.58 4.30 11.32
CA LEU A 49 8.91 4.88 11.12
C LEU A 49 9.29 5.86 12.25
N GLU A 50 8.34 6.67 12.74
CA GLU A 50 8.55 7.54 13.90
C GLU A 50 8.84 6.74 15.16
N GLN A 51 8.08 5.68 15.43
CA GLN A 51 8.33 4.78 16.56
C GLN A 51 9.72 4.11 16.49
N ARG A 52 10.20 3.79 15.28
CA ARG A 52 11.56 3.24 15.10
C ARG A 52 12.67 4.27 15.26
N LYS A 53 12.43 5.54 14.95
CA LYS A 53 13.39 6.63 15.18
C LYS A 53 13.47 7.05 16.65
N ALA A 54 12.47 6.72 17.46
CA ALA A 54 12.42 6.98 18.89
C ALA A 54 13.18 5.94 19.75
N ILE A 55 13.89 5.01 19.10
CA ILE A 55 14.76 3.98 19.73
C ILE A 55 16.22 4.31 19.43
#